data_AF-A0A969QDE4-F1
#
_entry.id   AF-A0A969QDE4-F1
#
_cell.length_a   1.000
_cell.length_b   1.000
_cell.length_c   1.000
_cell.angle_alpha   90.00
_cell.angle_beta   90.00
_cell.angle_gamma   90.00
#
_symmetry.space_group_name_H-M   'P 1'
#
loop_
_entity.id
_entity.type
_entity.pdbx_description
1 polymer ?
#
loop_
_entity_poly.entity_id
_entity_poly.type
_entity_poly.pdbx_seq_one_letter_code
_entity_poly.pdbx_strand_id
1 'polypeptide(L)'
;MTIALPDARSLREPLSLARSLKPLLQRVASGWSNVLDEAATIDLIINEKLWLPTFKPNLEPWLDLVLVVDESLSMQIWQRTIAELKRFLAAYGVFRDVRVYSLVIENDRAFVRPRLGTAGQTQTLRNPQELIDPSGRRLILVATDCVSGFWRTGELLPALQLWAKSSPMAIVQMLPEWLWNRSGLGLAATVRFTAQAAGTPNDRLMATSISFCDDFDLDLGVKVPVVTLEPEPIEAWAQLVAGKGGVRSPGVVFDPEPMATDSAFGSRTGGGSGEERVRRFQATASPMARQLAMILAAAPAINLPIVRILQDRLLPESQQVHVAEVFWAACSNR
;
A
#
# COMPACT_ATOMS: atom_id res chain seq x y z
N MET A 1 22.31 -12.85 -27.99
CA MET A 1 22.99 -11.62 -27.54
C MET A 1 21.96 -10.77 -26.81
N THR A 2 21.95 -10.83 -25.48
CA THR A 2 20.99 -10.13 -24.61
C THR A 2 21.48 -8.70 -24.40
N ILE A 3 20.83 -7.74 -25.06
CA ILE A 3 21.13 -6.32 -24.87
C ILE A 3 20.43 -5.89 -23.58
N ALA A 4 21.22 -5.62 -22.53
CA ALA A 4 20.71 -5.03 -21.31
C ALA A 4 20.39 -3.56 -21.57
N LEU A 5 19.10 -3.25 -21.69
CA LEU A 5 18.61 -1.88 -21.80
C LEU A 5 18.67 -1.22 -20.41
N PRO A 6 19.26 -0.02 -20.27
CA PRO A 6 19.24 0.71 -19.01
C PRO A 6 17.79 1.09 -18.66
N ASP A 7 17.32 0.60 -17.52
CA ASP A 7 15.90 0.65 -17.14
C ASP A 7 15.61 1.87 -16.26
N ALA A 8 14.60 2.66 -16.62
CA ALA A 8 14.17 3.84 -15.87
C ALA A 8 13.72 3.46 -14.44
N ARG A 9 13.93 4.36 -13.46
CA ARG A 9 13.46 4.17 -12.07
C ARG A 9 11.93 4.07 -12.05
N SER A 10 11.38 3.08 -11.35
CA SER A 10 9.92 2.92 -11.23
C SER A 10 9.32 3.93 -10.26
N LEU A 11 10.03 4.27 -9.17
CA LEU A 11 9.72 5.42 -8.32
C LEU A 11 10.27 6.70 -8.96
N ARG A 12 9.35 7.53 -9.48
CA ARG A 12 9.71 8.75 -10.23
C ARG A 12 10.41 9.79 -9.36
N GLU A 13 9.94 10.00 -8.12
CA GLU A 13 10.41 11.07 -7.24
C GLU A 13 10.72 10.62 -5.80
N PRO A 14 11.82 9.86 -5.59
CA PRO A 14 12.13 9.30 -4.27
C PRO A 14 12.42 10.37 -3.19
N LEU A 15 12.96 11.53 -3.57
CA LEU A 15 13.20 12.63 -2.63
C LEU A 15 11.92 13.34 -2.20
N SER A 16 10.97 13.53 -3.11
CA SER A 16 9.65 14.09 -2.80
C SER A 16 8.90 13.14 -1.87
N LEU A 17 8.89 11.83 -2.18
CA LEU A 17 8.32 10.77 -1.33
C LEU A 17 8.94 10.75 0.08
N ALA A 18 10.27 10.90 0.18
CA ALA A 18 10.94 11.04 1.47
C ALA A 18 10.39 12.22 2.28
N ARG A 19 10.30 13.41 1.65
CA ARG A 19 9.78 14.60 2.32
C ARG A 19 8.33 14.41 2.79
N SER A 20 7.51 13.73 2.01
CA SER A 20 6.12 13.40 2.37
C SER A 20 6.02 12.54 3.63
N LEU A 21 7.01 11.68 3.90
CA LEU A 21 7.06 10.86 5.12
C LEU A 21 7.70 11.57 6.32
N LYS A 22 8.22 12.79 6.15
CA LYS A 22 8.83 13.58 7.24
C LYS A 22 7.95 13.74 8.48
N PRO A 23 6.60 13.88 8.40
CA PRO A 23 5.74 13.96 9.59
C PRO A 23 5.87 12.74 10.54
N LEU A 24 6.29 11.59 10.02
CA LEU A 24 6.49 10.36 10.80
C LEU A 24 7.87 10.29 11.47
N LEU A 25 8.80 11.23 11.18
CA LEU A 25 10.14 11.29 11.79
C LEU A 25 10.07 11.81 13.24
N GLN A 26 9.40 11.06 14.10
CA GLN A 26 9.37 11.28 15.54
C GLN A 26 10.28 10.26 16.22
N ARG A 27 11.00 10.72 17.24
CA ARG A 27 11.88 9.85 18.05
C ARG A 27 11.34 9.76 19.46
N VAL A 28 11.39 8.56 20.02
CA VAL A 28 10.97 8.25 21.38
C VAL A 28 12.12 7.59 22.13
N ALA A 29 12.08 7.69 23.46
CA ALA A 29 13.00 6.98 24.33
C ALA A 29 12.88 5.46 24.09
N SER A 30 14.01 4.81 23.85
CA SER A 30 14.09 3.36 23.76
C SER A 30 13.84 2.75 25.12
N GLY A 31 13.01 1.70 25.18
CA GLY A 31 12.73 0.98 26.43
C GLY A 31 13.83 0.02 26.88
N TRP A 32 14.85 -0.20 26.04
CA TRP A 32 15.84 -1.27 26.23
C TRP A 32 17.29 -0.81 26.02
N SER A 33 17.49 0.38 25.44
CA SER A 33 18.81 0.92 25.10
C SER A 33 19.03 2.25 25.79
N ASN A 34 20.11 2.31 26.59
CA ASN A 34 20.60 3.53 27.20
C ASN A 34 21.97 3.90 26.63
N VAL A 35 22.26 5.19 26.56
CA VAL A 35 23.55 5.75 26.16
C VAL A 35 24.11 6.55 27.32
N LEU A 36 25.45 6.57 27.46
CA LEU A 36 26.13 7.39 28.45
C LEU A 36 25.77 8.86 28.23
N ASP A 37 25.27 9.50 29.28
CA ASP A 37 25.10 10.94 29.31
C ASP A 37 26.40 11.58 29.78
N GLU A 38 27.28 11.87 28.83
CA GLU A 38 28.61 12.40 29.09
C GLU A 38 28.54 13.71 29.89
N ALA A 39 27.61 14.61 29.53
CA ALA A 39 27.45 15.89 30.21
C ALA A 39 27.03 15.69 31.68
N ALA A 40 25.98 14.91 31.93
CA ALA A 40 25.51 14.63 33.29
C ALA A 40 26.56 13.87 34.12
N THR A 41 27.34 12.99 33.48
CA THR A 41 28.44 12.27 34.12
C THR A 41 29.56 13.24 34.54
N ILE A 42 29.94 14.17 33.67
CA ILE A 42 30.94 15.20 33.97
C ILE A 42 30.46 16.09 35.13
N ASP A 43 29.21 16.52 35.09
CA ASP A 43 28.62 17.37 36.15
C ASP A 43 28.62 16.66 37.51
N LEU A 44 28.30 15.36 37.54
CA LEU A 44 28.34 14.55 38.76
C LEU A 44 29.76 14.41 39.31
N ILE A 45 30.75 14.20 38.44
CA ILE A 45 32.16 14.11 38.83
C ILE A 45 32.65 15.45 39.38
N ILE A 46 32.30 16.57 38.75
CA ILE A 46 32.74 17.90 39.19
C ILE A 46 32.11 18.26 40.54
N ASN A 47 30.79 18.12 40.65
CA ASN A 47 30.04 18.62 41.80
C ASN A 47 30.10 17.68 43.01
N GLU A 48 30.01 16.37 42.79
CA GLU A 48 29.91 15.38 43.86
C GLU A 48 31.20 14.55 44.04
N LYS A 49 32.17 14.69 43.14
CA LYS A 49 33.40 13.86 43.08
C LYS A 49 33.12 12.36 42.96
N LEU A 50 31.93 12.00 42.47
CA LEU A 50 31.53 10.62 42.21
C LEU A 50 31.82 10.25 40.75
N TRP A 51 32.65 9.23 40.57
CA TRP A 51 33.00 8.69 39.25
C TRP A 51 32.01 7.59 38.82
N LEU A 52 30.74 7.98 38.71
CA LEU A 52 29.66 7.08 38.32
C LEU A 52 29.08 7.53 36.97
N PRO A 53 29.03 6.65 35.96
CA PRO A 53 28.43 6.98 34.67
C PRO A 53 26.91 7.19 34.83
N THR A 54 26.42 8.32 34.33
CA THR A 54 24.99 8.62 34.24
C THR A 54 24.51 8.27 32.85
N PHE A 55 23.34 7.63 32.73
CA PHE A 55 22.81 7.16 31.45
C PHE A 55 21.50 7.86 31.12
N LYS A 56 21.25 8.08 29.83
CA LYS A 56 19.97 8.54 29.30
C LYS A 56 19.42 7.55 28.26
N PRO A 57 18.09 7.45 28.10
CA PRO A 57 17.50 6.59 27.07
C PRO A 57 17.98 6.98 25.68
N ASN A 58 18.31 6.00 24.85
CA ASN A 58 18.62 6.22 23.45
C ASN A 58 17.34 6.64 22.69
N LEU A 59 17.47 7.46 21.64
CA LEU A 59 16.33 7.92 20.84
C LEU A 59 16.19 7.10 19.56
N GLU A 60 15.10 6.35 19.45
CA GLU A 60 14.77 5.50 18.30
C GLU A 60 13.53 6.02 17.57
N PRO A 61 13.35 5.69 16.27
CA PRO A 61 12.10 6.00 15.57
C PRO A 61 10.90 5.39 16.29
N TRP A 62 9.82 6.14 16.40
CA TRP A 62 8.64 5.74 17.17
C TRP A 62 7.81 4.63 16.54
N LEU A 63 7.95 4.35 15.24
CA LEU A 63 7.17 3.32 14.54
C LEU A 63 8.04 2.20 13.97
N ASP A 64 7.49 0.99 13.98
CA ASP A 64 7.90 -0.11 13.10
C ASP A 64 6.95 -0.18 11.91
N LEU A 65 7.45 -0.62 10.75
CA LEU A 65 6.64 -0.84 9.56
C LEU A 65 6.52 -2.32 9.22
N VAL A 66 5.30 -2.75 8.94
CA VAL A 66 5.01 -3.99 8.22
C VAL A 66 4.44 -3.66 6.85
N LEU A 67 5.17 -4.00 5.79
CA LEU A 67 4.72 -3.93 4.42
C LEU A 67 4.16 -5.29 3.99
N VAL A 68 2.84 -5.38 3.89
CA VAL A 68 2.13 -6.54 3.35
C VAL A 68 1.93 -6.32 1.85
N VAL A 69 2.35 -7.26 1.01
CA VAL A 69 2.31 -7.13 -0.45
C VAL A 69 1.40 -8.19 -1.03
N ASP A 70 0.42 -7.76 -1.83
CA ASP A 70 -0.37 -8.63 -2.68
C ASP A 70 0.52 -9.26 -3.77
N GLU A 71 0.56 -10.60 -3.83
CA GLU A 71 1.33 -11.37 -4.82
C GLU A 71 0.46 -12.00 -5.92
N SER A 72 -0.74 -11.45 -6.14
CA SER A 72 -1.60 -11.85 -7.25
C SER A 72 -0.98 -11.62 -8.62
N LEU A 73 -1.58 -12.21 -9.65
CA LEU A 73 -1.06 -12.13 -11.03
C LEU A 73 -1.00 -10.69 -11.56
N SER A 74 -1.99 -9.87 -11.24
CA SER A 74 -2.01 -8.45 -11.63
C SER A 74 -0.91 -7.64 -10.94
N MET A 75 -0.38 -8.13 -9.81
CA MET A 75 0.75 -7.53 -9.10
C MET A 75 2.12 -7.83 -9.71
N GLN A 76 2.21 -8.73 -10.70
CA GLN A 76 3.49 -9.05 -11.35
C GLN A 76 4.14 -7.85 -12.04
N ILE A 77 3.33 -6.94 -12.62
CA ILE A 77 3.84 -5.72 -13.26
C ILE A 77 4.43 -4.72 -12.24
N TRP A 78 4.04 -4.83 -10.96
CA TRP A 78 4.45 -3.93 -9.89
C TRP A 78 5.66 -4.43 -9.09
N GLN A 79 6.17 -5.65 -9.36
CA GLN A 79 7.27 -6.26 -8.59
C GLN A 79 8.49 -5.35 -8.45
N ARG A 80 8.89 -4.66 -9.53
CA ARG A 80 10.01 -3.71 -9.49
C ARG A 80 9.69 -2.51 -8.59
N THR A 81 8.51 -1.94 -8.71
CA THR A 81 8.04 -0.82 -7.88
C THR A 81 8.02 -1.21 -6.41
N ILE A 82 7.50 -2.39 -6.07
CA ILE A 82 7.51 -2.94 -4.71
C ILE A 82 8.94 -3.13 -4.19
N ALA A 83 9.85 -3.65 -5.01
CA ALA A 83 11.24 -3.82 -4.62
C ALA A 83 11.94 -2.46 -4.36
N GLU A 84 11.66 -1.44 -5.18
CA GLU A 84 12.16 -0.08 -4.97
C GLU A 84 11.53 0.56 -3.72
N LEU A 85 10.22 0.42 -3.50
CA LEU A 85 9.50 0.91 -2.33
C LEU A 85 10.05 0.29 -1.04
N LYS A 86 10.23 -1.03 -1.00
CA LYS A 86 10.84 -1.73 0.13
C LYS A 86 12.21 -1.16 0.48
N ARG A 87 13.10 -1.02 -0.51
CA ARG A 87 14.45 -0.48 -0.29
C ARG A 87 14.39 0.95 0.21
N PHE A 88 13.51 1.76 -0.38
CA PHE A 88 13.31 3.14 0.02
C PHE A 88 12.85 3.26 1.50
N LEU A 89 11.80 2.52 1.90
CA LEU A 89 11.27 2.55 3.26
C LEU A 89 12.30 2.06 4.29
N ALA A 90 13.09 1.04 3.95
CA ALA A 90 14.16 0.53 4.81
C ALA A 90 15.35 1.50 4.93
N ALA A 91 15.67 2.26 3.88
CA ALA A 91 16.82 3.16 3.87
C ALA A 91 16.52 4.56 4.44
N TYR A 92 15.26 5.01 4.45
CA TYR A 92 14.91 6.39 4.78
C TYR A 92 15.00 6.70 6.29
N GLY A 93 14.98 5.68 7.16
CA GLY A 93 15.19 5.84 8.61
C GLY A 93 13.99 6.40 9.40
N VAL A 94 12.81 6.45 8.78
CA VAL A 94 11.54 6.82 9.44
C VAL A 94 11.06 5.74 10.41
N PHE A 95 11.34 4.49 10.09
CA PHE A 95 10.90 3.34 10.86
C PHE A 95 12.09 2.71 11.57
N ARG A 96 11.85 2.17 12.76
CA ARG A 96 12.85 1.45 13.55
C ARG A 96 13.18 0.10 12.91
N ASP A 97 12.17 -0.60 12.42
CA ASP A 97 12.29 -1.84 11.64
C ASP A 97 11.30 -1.83 10.47
N VAL A 98 11.66 -2.48 9.36
CA VAL A 98 10.81 -2.63 8.17
C VAL A 98 10.74 -4.11 7.80
N ARG A 99 9.59 -4.73 8.10
CA ARG A 99 9.32 -6.13 7.78
C ARG A 99 8.42 -6.23 6.56
N VAL A 100 8.61 -7.30 5.79
CA VAL A 100 7.86 -7.51 4.55
C VAL A 100 7.23 -8.89 4.54
N TYR A 101 5.94 -8.93 4.24
CA TYR A 101 5.14 -10.13 4.13
C TYR A 101 4.41 -10.17 2.79
N SER A 102 4.25 -11.34 2.20
CA SER A 102 3.30 -11.56 1.12
C SER A 102 1.92 -11.86 1.69
N LEU A 103 0.88 -11.29 1.09
CA LEU A 103 -0.51 -11.66 1.33
C LEU A 103 -0.85 -12.92 0.53
N VAL A 104 -1.48 -13.90 1.20
CA VAL A 104 -1.89 -15.16 0.60
C VAL A 104 -3.32 -15.45 1.03
N ILE A 105 -4.18 -15.84 0.09
CA ILE A 105 -5.53 -16.35 0.40
C ILE A 105 -5.50 -17.86 0.23
N GLU A 106 -5.90 -18.58 1.28
CA GLU A 106 -6.01 -20.04 1.26
C GLU A 106 -7.27 -20.45 2.03
N ASN A 107 -8.07 -21.36 1.46
CA ASN A 107 -9.34 -21.82 2.05
C ASN A 107 -10.24 -20.65 2.51
N ASP A 108 -10.44 -19.69 1.61
CA ASP A 108 -11.24 -18.48 1.79
C ASP A 108 -10.84 -17.60 2.98
N ARG A 109 -9.57 -17.66 3.38
CA ARG A 109 -9.02 -16.88 4.50
C ARG A 109 -7.69 -16.23 4.14
N ALA A 110 -7.51 -15.02 4.63
CA ALA A 110 -6.25 -14.31 4.51
C ALA A 110 -5.18 -14.83 5.48
N PHE A 111 -4.00 -15.07 4.94
CA PHE A 111 -2.77 -15.39 5.65
C PHE A 111 -1.66 -14.45 5.20
N VAL A 112 -0.62 -14.37 6.01
CA VAL A 112 0.61 -13.63 5.66
C VAL A 112 1.79 -14.57 5.69
N ARG A 113 2.77 -14.31 4.83
CA ARG A 113 3.97 -15.15 4.73
C ARG A 113 5.20 -14.27 4.72
N PRO A 114 6.22 -14.55 5.55
CA PRO A 114 7.45 -13.78 5.55
C PRO A 114 8.15 -13.83 4.19
N ARG A 115 8.73 -12.71 3.76
CA ARG A 115 9.43 -12.55 2.46
C ARG A 115 8.48 -12.59 1.26
N LEU A 116 9.02 -12.19 0.10
CA LEU A 116 8.30 -12.13 -1.17
C LEU A 116 8.87 -13.15 -2.16
N GLY A 117 8.07 -13.51 -3.16
CA GLY A 117 8.44 -14.33 -4.30
C GLY A 117 8.89 -15.74 -3.92
N THR A 118 9.81 -16.29 -4.70
CA THR A 118 10.34 -17.65 -4.48
C THR A 118 10.98 -17.84 -3.11
N ALA A 119 11.59 -16.80 -2.55
CA ALA A 119 12.17 -16.84 -1.21
C ALA A 119 11.12 -16.98 -0.09
N GLY A 120 9.87 -16.60 -0.37
CA GLY A 120 8.73 -16.79 0.52
C GLY A 120 8.11 -18.19 0.42
N GLN A 121 8.23 -18.88 -0.71
CA GLN A 121 7.55 -20.18 -0.94
C GLN A 121 7.94 -21.28 0.06
N THR A 122 9.14 -21.20 0.65
CA THR A 122 9.61 -22.13 1.68
C THR A 122 9.21 -21.74 3.10
N GLN A 123 8.59 -20.58 3.27
CA GLN A 123 8.15 -20.06 4.57
C GLN A 123 6.74 -20.55 4.89
N THR A 124 6.48 -20.79 6.17
CA THR A 124 5.15 -21.16 6.65
C THR A 124 4.20 -19.97 6.62
N LEU A 125 2.94 -20.25 6.29
CA LEU A 125 1.84 -19.29 6.41
C LEU A 125 1.62 -18.96 7.89
N ARG A 126 1.37 -17.68 8.14
CA ARG A 126 1.20 -17.09 9.47
C ARG A 126 -0.17 -16.46 9.58
N ASN A 127 -0.72 -16.49 10.79
CA ASN A 127 -1.99 -15.84 11.06
C ASN A 127 -1.79 -14.31 10.98
N PRO A 128 -2.70 -13.55 10.32
CA PRO A 128 -2.67 -12.08 10.33
C PRO A 128 -2.52 -11.43 11.72
N GLN A 129 -2.98 -12.10 12.79
CA GLN A 129 -2.82 -11.68 14.19
C GLN A 129 -1.36 -11.55 14.63
N GLU A 130 -0.44 -12.32 14.05
CA GLU A 130 0.99 -12.23 14.38
C GLU A 130 1.60 -10.87 13.97
N LEU A 131 0.93 -10.14 13.10
CA LEU A 131 1.36 -8.79 12.72
C LEU A 131 0.96 -7.74 13.75
N ILE A 132 0.13 -8.04 14.76
CA ILE A 132 -0.21 -7.08 15.81
C ILE A 132 0.98 -6.93 16.77
N ASP A 133 1.34 -5.69 17.07
CA ASP A 133 2.35 -5.37 18.09
C ASP A 133 1.67 -4.86 19.37
N PRO A 134 1.81 -5.56 20.51
CA PRO A 134 1.29 -5.10 21.80
C PRO A 134 1.79 -3.73 22.23
N SER A 135 2.95 -3.28 21.71
CA SER A 135 3.48 -1.95 22.03
C SER A 135 2.69 -0.79 21.37
N GLY A 136 1.82 -1.09 20.40
CA GLY A 136 1.04 -0.09 19.66
C GLY A 136 1.87 0.76 18.70
N ARG A 137 3.15 0.43 18.49
CA ARG A 137 4.09 1.18 17.65
C ARG A 137 4.21 0.65 16.23
N ARG A 138 3.34 -0.27 15.82
CA ARG A 138 3.39 -0.86 14.48
C ARG A 138 2.44 -0.14 13.53
N LEU A 139 2.96 0.15 12.35
CA LEU A 139 2.22 0.66 11.21
C LEU A 139 2.15 -0.42 10.13
N ILE A 140 0.99 -0.60 9.51
CA ILE A 140 0.79 -1.60 8.45
C ILE A 140 0.49 -0.91 7.12
N LEU A 141 1.29 -1.21 6.10
CA LEU A 141 1.02 -0.80 4.72
C LEU A 141 0.68 -2.03 3.88
N VAL A 142 -0.46 -2.01 3.21
CA VAL A 142 -0.89 -3.07 2.28
C VAL A 142 -0.70 -2.57 0.85
N ALA A 143 0.32 -3.07 0.16
CA ALA A 143 0.60 -2.73 -1.24
C ALA A 143 -0.14 -3.68 -2.18
N THR A 144 -1.10 -3.15 -2.93
CA THR A 144 -2.01 -3.92 -3.80
C THR A 144 -2.58 -3.04 -4.91
N ASP A 145 -3.07 -3.65 -5.98
CA ASP A 145 -3.90 -3.01 -7.00
C ASP A 145 -5.41 -3.12 -6.70
N CYS A 146 -5.78 -3.85 -5.64
CA CYS A 146 -7.14 -4.21 -5.25
C CYS A 146 -7.94 -4.96 -6.32
N VAL A 147 -7.31 -5.65 -7.28
CA VAL A 147 -8.04 -6.25 -8.43
C VAL A 147 -8.50 -7.67 -8.17
N SER A 148 -7.73 -8.40 -7.35
CA SER A 148 -7.96 -9.82 -7.10
C SER A 148 -9.34 -10.14 -6.55
N GLY A 149 -9.86 -11.32 -6.91
CA GLY A 149 -11.20 -11.76 -6.53
C GLY A 149 -11.50 -11.67 -5.03
N PHE A 150 -10.48 -11.89 -4.19
CA PHE A 150 -10.60 -11.86 -2.74
C PHE A 150 -11.01 -10.52 -2.13
N TRP A 151 -10.83 -9.42 -2.87
CA TRP A 151 -11.37 -8.12 -2.48
C TRP A 151 -12.88 -8.03 -2.66
N ARG A 152 -13.43 -8.76 -3.64
CA ARG A 152 -14.87 -8.79 -3.93
C ARG A 152 -15.63 -9.79 -3.07
N THR A 153 -15.00 -10.93 -2.77
CA THR A 153 -15.56 -11.95 -1.87
C THR A 153 -15.38 -11.59 -0.40
N GLY A 154 -14.57 -10.58 -0.08
CA GLY A 154 -14.36 -10.10 1.28
C GLY A 154 -13.44 -10.98 2.13
N GLU A 155 -12.71 -11.94 1.55
CA GLU A 155 -11.84 -12.88 2.28
C GLU A 155 -10.70 -12.17 3.04
N LEU A 156 -10.29 -11.00 2.56
CA LEU A 156 -9.26 -10.16 3.20
C LEU A 156 -9.82 -9.28 4.34
N LEU A 157 -11.13 -9.03 4.33
CA LEU A 157 -11.76 -8.05 5.21
C LEU A 157 -11.58 -8.35 6.72
N PRO A 158 -11.68 -9.61 7.20
CA PRO A 158 -11.40 -9.93 8.59
C PRO A 158 -9.98 -9.56 9.03
N ALA A 159 -8.98 -9.71 8.14
CA ALA A 159 -7.61 -9.31 8.43
C ALA A 159 -7.45 -7.78 8.47
N LEU A 160 -8.10 -7.05 7.55
CA LEU A 160 -8.12 -5.57 7.58
C LEU A 160 -8.80 -5.05 8.85
N GLN A 161 -9.93 -5.62 9.24
CA GLN A 161 -10.65 -5.25 10.46
C GLN A 161 -9.80 -5.51 11.71
N LEU A 162 -9.13 -6.66 11.75
CA LEU A 162 -8.22 -7.02 12.82
C LEU A 162 -7.07 -6.00 12.96
N TRP A 163 -6.41 -5.65 11.86
CA TRP A 163 -5.32 -4.67 11.87
C TRP A 163 -5.82 -3.25 12.20
N ALA A 164 -6.97 -2.86 11.67
CA ALA A 164 -7.57 -1.56 11.89
C ALA A 164 -7.87 -1.27 13.38
N LYS A 165 -8.17 -2.31 14.17
CA LYS A 165 -8.43 -2.19 15.62
C LYS A 165 -7.18 -1.96 16.46
N SER A 166 -6.00 -2.29 15.95
CA SER A 166 -4.77 -2.33 16.77
C SER A 166 -3.65 -1.44 16.26
N SER A 167 -3.72 -0.96 15.02
CA SER A 167 -2.61 -0.24 14.40
C SER A 167 -3.10 0.76 13.36
N PRO A 168 -2.38 1.88 13.14
CA PRO A 168 -2.55 2.68 11.94
C PRO A 168 -2.22 1.82 10.71
N MET A 169 -3.12 1.83 9.74
CA MET A 169 -3.00 1.01 8.54
C MET A 169 -3.42 1.79 7.30
N ALA A 170 -2.82 1.50 6.16
CA ALA A 170 -3.25 2.05 4.87
C ALA A 170 -3.00 1.08 3.72
N ILE A 171 -3.80 1.23 2.66
CA ILE A 171 -3.53 0.62 1.38
C ILE A 171 -2.64 1.56 0.56
N VAL A 172 -1.51 1.05 0.09
CA VAL A 172 -0.72 1.67 -0.97
C VAL A 172 -1.24 1.12 -2.29
N GLN A 173 -2.10 1.90 -2.93
CA GLN A 173 -2.80 1.55 -4.14
C GLN A 173 -1.89 1.75 -5.36
N MET A 174 -1.63 0.67 -6.09
CA MET A 174 -0.79 0.67 -7.29
C MET A 174 -1.50 1.29 -8.50
N LEU A 175 -2.83 1.27 -8.50
CA LEU A 175 -3.65 1.87 -9.55
C LEU A 175 -3.93 3.36 -9.31
N PRO A 176 -4.06 4.14 -10.39
CA PRO A 176 -4.52 5.52 -10.28
C PRO A 176 -5.99 5.63 -9.83
N GLU A 177 -6.35 6.76 -9.22
CA GLU A 177 -7.64 6.99 -8.55
C GLU A 177 -8.87 6.73 -9.43
N TRP A 178 -8.84 7.11 -10.71
CA TRP A 178 -9.97 6.89 -11.62
C TRP A 178 -10.26 5.41 -11.90
N LEU A 179 -9.34 4.49 -11.59
CA LEU A 179 -9.56 3.04 -11.69
C LEU A 179 -10.04 2.41 -10.39
N TRP A 180 -10.09 3.14 -9.28
CA TRP A 180 -10.45 2.58 -7.97
C TRP A 180 -11.86 2.00 -7.95
N ASN A 181 -12.82 2.66 -8.60
CA ASN A 181 -14.19 2.18 -8.75
C ASN A 181 -14.31 0.86 -9.53
N ARG A 182 -13.26 0.44 -10.24
CA ARG A 182 -13.20 -0.85 -10.96
C ARG A 182 -12.44 -1.93 -10.20
N SER A 183 -11.81 -1.57 -9.09
CA SER A 183 -11.14 -2.49 -8.17
C SER A 183 -12.05 -2.81 -6.98
N GLY A 184 -11.57 -3.62 -6.03
CA GLY A 184 -12.22 -3.85 -4.75
C GLY A 184 -12.54 -2.59 -3.95
N LEU A 185 -11.83 -1.48 -4.19
CA LEU A 185 -12.13 -0.20 -3.57
C LEU A 185 -13.50 0.36 -4.00
N GLY A 186 -14.00 -0.02 -5.18
CA GLY A 186 -15.32 0.39 -5.67
C GLY A 186 -16.49 -0.27 -4.94
N LEU A 187 -16.23 -1.23 -4.06
CA LEU A 187 -17.23 -1.85 -3.18
C LEU A 187 -17.36 -1.13 -1.82
N ALA A 188 -16.55 -0.10 -1.59
CA ALA A 188 -16.45 0.59 -0.31
C ALA A 188 -16.87 2.05 -0.43
N ALA A 189 -17.40 2.61 0.65
CA ALA A 189 -17.77 4.02 0.71
C ALA A 189 -16.51 4.90 0.71
N THR A 190 -16.45 5.89 -0.18
CA THR A 190 -15.30 6.81 -0.24
C THR A 190 -15.43 7.92 0.81
N VAL A 191 -14.39 8.08 1.64
CA VAL A 191 -14.39 9.00 2.78
C VAL A 191 -13.11 9.83 2.87
N ARG A 192 -13.15 10.88 3.70
CA ARG A 192 -11.95 11.53 4.24
C ARG A 192 -11.78 11.17 5.71
N PHE A 193 -10.56 10.85 6.09
CA PHE A 193 -10.20 10.53 7.47
C PHE A 193 -9.51 11.71 8.16
N THR A 194 -9.83 11.88 9.44
CA THR A 194 -9.08 12.73 10.38
C THR A 194 -8.75 11.94 11.64
N ALA A 195 -7.65 12.28 12.30
CA ALA A 195 -7.18 11.64 13.53
C ALA A 195 -7.03 12.67 14.65
N GLN A 196 -7.26 12.26 15.89
CA GLN A 196 -7.14 13.12 17.08
C GLN A 196 -5.78 13.00 17.77
N ALA A 197 -5.05 11.89 17.55
CA ALA A 197 -3.76 11.64 18.17
C ALA A 197 -2.81 10.91 17.20
N ALA A 198 -1.51 11.01 17.47
CA ALA A 198 -0.49 10.28 16.74
C ALA A 198 -0.64 8.75 16.96
N GLY A 199 -0.52 7.96 15.89
CA GLY A 199 -0.57 6.51 15.96
C GLY A 199 -1.97 5.96 16.25
N THR A 200 -3.01 6.77 16.07
CA THR A 200 -4.42 6.36 16.23
C THR A 200 -4.70 5.13 15.35
N PRO A 201 -5.18 4.00 15.92
CA PRO A 201 -5.65 2.88 15.13
C PRO A 201 -6.81 3.28 14.20
N ASN A 202 -6.96 2.59 13.08
CA ASN A 202 -7.92 3.00 12.06
C ASN A 202 -9.38 2.99 12.54
N ASP A 203 -9.76 2.09 13.43
CA ASP A 203 -11.13 2.00 13.98
C ASP A 203 -11.59 3.31 14.66
N ARG A 204 -10.63 4.05 15.24
CA ARG A 204 -10.82 5.35 15.91
C ARG A 204 -10.66 6.55 14.98
N LEU A 205 -10.40 6.35 13.70
CA LEU A 205 -10.42 7.47 12.74
C LEU A 205 -11.84 8.01 12.59
N MET A 206 -11.95 9.33 12.47
CA MET A 206 -13.21 9.97 12.14
C MET A 206 -13.33 10.01 10.62
N ALA A 207 -14.41 9.39 10.11
CA ALA A 207 -14.71 9.34 8.69
C ALA A 207 -15.73 10.43 8.34
N THR A 208 -15.53 11.10 7.21
CA THR A 208 -16.53 11.99 6.62
C THR A 208 -16.77 11.56 5.18
N SER A 209 -18.01 11.20 4.85
CA SER A 209 -18.36 10.78 3.49
C SER A 209 -18.10 11.89 2.47
N ILE A 210 -17.59 11.51 1.30
CA ILE A 210 -17.45 12.40 0.15
C ILE A 210 -18.70 12.32 -0.76
N SER A 211 -19.47 11.22 -0.67
CA SER A 211 -20.65 10.97 -1.50
C SER A 211 -21.90 10.86 -0.64
N PHE A 212 -22.98 11.51 -1.07
CA PHE A 212 -24.27 11.51 -0.36
C PHE A 212 -25.12 10.25 -0.60
N CYS A 213 -24.59 9.25 -1.30
CA CYS A 213 -25.40 8.20 -1.94
C CYS A 213 -25.37 6.82 -1.27
N ASP A 214 -24.69 6.64 -0.15
CA ASP A 214 -24.52 5.31 0.44
C ASP A 214 -25.14 5.23 1.84
N ASP A 215 -26.00 4.23 2.06
CA ASP A 215 -26.60 3.84 3.35
C ASP A 215 -25.56 3.10 4.24
N PHE A 216 -24.29 3.50 4.14
CA PHE A 216 -23.16 2.87 4.82
C PHE A 216 -23.03 3.40 6.24
N ASP A 217 -23.06 2.49 7.22
CA ASP A 217 -22.66 2.82 8.58
C ASP A 217 -21.13 2.94 8.66
N LEU A 218 -20.64 4.18 8.57
CA LEU A 218 -19.22 4.50 8.59
C LEU A 218 -18.53 4.14 9.91
N ASP A 219 -19.28 4.00 11.00
CA ASP A 219 -18.74 3.70 12.33
C ASP A 219 -18.56 2.20 12.56
N LEU A 220 -19.43 1.38 11.97
CA LEU A 220 -19.31 -0.09 11.98
C LEU A 220 -18.35 -0.62 10.90
N GLY A 221 -18.08 0.19 9.88
CA GLY A 221 -17.21 -0.12 8.75
C GLY A 221 -15.72 -0.29 9.06
N VAL A 222 -15.02 -1.04 8.20
CA VAL A 222 -13.55 -1.16 8.24
C VAL A 222 -12.94 0.05 7.55
N LYS A 223 -12.43 0.98 8.36
CA LYS A 223 -11.81 2.24 7.95
C LYS A 223 -10.40 2.01 7.40
N VAL A 224 -10.16 2.37 6.14
CA VAL A 224 -8.87 2.13 5.47
C VAL A 224 -8.47 3.37 4.65
N PRO A 225 -7.51 4.19 5.15
CA PRO A 225 -6.82 5.16 4.32
C PRO A 225 -6.22 4.51 3.07
N VAL A 226 -6.33 5.20 1.93
CA VAL A 226 -5.81 4.72 0.65
C VAL A 226 -4.92 5.80 0.08
N VAL A 227 -3.68 5.45 -0.27
CA VAL A 227 -2.68 6.36 -0.84
C VAL A 227 -2.10 5.78 -2.12
N THR A 228 -1.84 6.64 -3.11
CA THR A 228 -1.00 6.32 -4.26
C THR A 228 0.48 6.53 -3.91
N LEU A 229 1.39 6.11 -4.79
CA LEU A 229 2.83 6.39 -4.68
C LEU A 229 3.19 7.83 -5.13
N GLU A 230 2.34 8.78 -4.79
CA GLU A 230 2.50 10.20 -5.09
C GLU A 230 2.79 10.99 -3.81
N PRO A 231 3.59 12.07 -3.89
CA PRO A 231 4.00 12.81 -2.70
C PRO A 231 2.84 13.39 -1.88
N GLU A 232 1.81 13.95 -2.52
CA GLU A 232 0.72 14.63 -1.83
C GLU A 232 -0.17 13.67 -1.01
N PRO A 233 -0.70 12.55 -1.58
CA PRO A 233 -1.48 11.59 -0.80
C PRO A 233 -0.70 10.98 0.36
N ILE A 234 0.59 10.66 0.14
CA ILE A 234 1.47 10.12 1.19
C ILE A 234 1.71 11.16 2.29
N GLU A 235 1.87 12.44 1.94
CA GLU A 235 2.05 13.48 2.94
C GLU A 235 0.79 13.68 3.78
N ALA A 236 -0.37 13.76 3.17
CA ALA A 236 -1.64 13.87 3.90
C ALA A 236 -1.85 12.70 4.86
N TRP A 237 -1.55 11.49 4.41
CA TRP A 237 -1.62 10.29 5.25
C TRP A 237 -0.56 10.26 6.35
N ALA A 238 0.69 10.62 6.05
CA ALA A 238 1.76 10.69 7.05
C ALA A 238 1.42 11.71 8.15
N GLN A 239 0.84 12.85 7.77
CA GLN A 239 0.35 13.87 8.70
C GLN A 239 -0.85 13.36 9.52
N LEU A 240 -1.77 12.60 8.92
CA LEU A 240 -2.87 11.93 9.62
C LEU A 240 -2.33 11.00 10.72
N VAL A 241 -1.40 10.11 10.36
CA VAL A 241 -0.78 9.14 11.30
C VAL A 241 0.02 9.87 12.38
N ALA A 242 0.68 10.98 12.06
CA ALA A 242 1.35 11.83 13.04
C ALA A 242 0.39 12.61 13.96
N GLY A 243 -0.93 12.49 13.76
CA GLY A 243 -1.95 13.17 14.58
C GLY A 243 -2.04 14.67 14.33
N LYS A 244 -1.63 15.14 13.15
CA LYS A 244 -1.68 16.57 12.82
C LYS A 244 -3.13 17.00 12.57
N GLY A 245 -3.64 17.91 13.39
CA GLY A 245 -4.99 18.44 13.28
C GLY A 245 -5.26 19.15 11.95
N GLY A 246 -6.52 19.09 11.49
CA GLY A 246 -6.98 19.76 10.26
C GLY A 246 -6.61 19.06 8.96
N VAL A 247 -5.87 17.96 9.01
CA VAL A 247 -5.48 17.17 7.84
C VAL A 247 -6.55 16.15 7.49
N ARG A 248 -6.83 16.00 6.19
CA ARG A 248 -7.79 15.05 5.65
C ARG A 248 -7.10 14.09 4.69
N SER A 249 -7.00 12.82 5.08
CA SER A 249 -6.47 11.77 4.21
C SER A 249 -7.60 11.12 3.41
N PRO A 250 -7.45 10.85 2.11
CA PRO A 250 -8.39 10.00 1.38
C PRO A 250 -8.37 8.57 1.92
N GLY A 251 -9.51 7.88 1.77
CA GLY A 251 -9.61 6.46 2.00
C GLY A 251 -11.01 5.94 1.77
N VAL A 252 -11.24 4.71 2.19
CA VAL A 252 -12.51 4.02 2.03
C VAL A 252 -12.97 3.37 3.33
N VAL A 253 -14.26 3.10 3.44
CA VAL A 253 -14.86 2.30 4.50
C VAL A 253 -15.52 1.08 3.87
N PHE A 254 -14.99 -0.11 4.17
CA PHE A 254 -15.59 -1.38 3.73
C PHE A 254 -16.70 -1.81 4.69
N ASP A 255 -17.77 -2.36 4.15
CA ASP A 255 -18.85 -2.95 4.93
C ASP A 255 -18.35 -4.22 5.63
N PRO A 256 -18.46 -4.37 6.96
CA PRO A 256 -18.02 -5.56 7.70
C PRO A 256 -18.73 -6.84 7.26
N GLU A 257 -19.98 -6.70 6.80
CA GLU A 257 -20.76 -7.79 6.23
C GLU A 257 -20.98 -7.44 4.77
N PRO A 258 -20.03 -7.75 3.87
CA PRO A 258 -20.27 -7.54 2.47
C PRO A 258 -21.55 -8.29 2.14
N MET A 259 -22.62 -7.56 1.83
CA MET A 259 -23.84 -8.17 1.33
C MET A 259 -23.35 -9.13 0.25
N ALA A 260 -23.83 -10.38 0.28
CA ALA A 260 -23.72 -11.23 -0.88
C ALA A 260 -24.49 -10.52 -1.99
N THR A 261 -23.88 -9.51 -2.60
CA THR A 261 -24.45 -8.77 -3.70
C THR A 261 -24.70 -9.84 -4.70
N ASP A 262 -26.00 -10.05 -4.96
CA ASP A 262 -26.46 -10.86 -6.04
C ASP A 262 -25.55 -10.61 -7.23
N SER A 263 -25.25 -11.70 -7.92
CA SER A 263 -24.42 -11.77 -9.11
C SER A 263 -25.02 -10.98 -10.30
N ALA A 264 -25.56 -9.79 -10.06
CA ALA A 264 -26.13 -8.85 -11.03
C ALA A 264 -25.05 -8.09 -11.83
N PHE A 265 -23.83 -7.94 -11.29
CA PHE A 265 -22.62 -7.74 -12.12
C PHE A 265 -21.89 -9.06 -12.44
N GLY A 266 -22.30 -10.15 -11.80
CA GLY A 266 -21.74 -11.51 -11.87
C GLY A 266 -22.31 -12.41 -12.98
N SER A 267 -22.95 -11.86 -14.02
CA SER A 267 -23.35 -12.64 -15.22
C SER A 267 -22.77 -12.09 -16.52
N ARG A 268 -21.48 -11.71 -16.53
CA ARG A 268 -20.68 -11.61 -17.78
C ARG A 268 -19.24 -12.12 -17.70
N THR A 269 -18.77 -12.56 -16.53
CA THR A 269 -17.48 -13.23 -16.37
C THR A 269 -17.66 -14.74 -16.46
N GLY A 270 -17.96 -15.19 -17.67
CA GLY A 270 -18.01 -16.60 -18.04
C GLY A 270 -17.92 -16.76 -19.56
N GLY A 271 -16.75 -17.17 -20.08
CA GLY A 271 -16.64 -17.84 -21.38
C GLY A 271 -16.69 -17.02 -22.68
N GLY A 272 -16.27 -15.75 -22.70
CA GLY A 272 -16.15 -15.01 -23.98
C GLY A 272 -14.96 -15.46 -24.84
N SER A 273 -15.18 -15.67 -26.14
CA SER A 273 -14.10 -15.84 -27.13
C SER A 273 -13.11 -14.67 -27.08
N GLY A 274 -11.89 -14.85 -27.61
CA GLY A 274 -10.88 -13.77 -27.63
C GLY A 274 -11.41 -12.47 -28.25
N GLU A 275 -12.30 -12.57 -29.25
CA GLU A 275 -12.90 -11.43 -29.94
C GLU A 275 -13.86 -10.63 -29.06
N GLU A 276 -14.68 -11.29 -28.24
CA GLU A 276 -15.62 -10.63 -27.33
C GLU A 276 -14.87 -9.81 -26.25
N ARG A 277 -13.68 -10.26 -25.87
CA ARG A 277 -12.79 -9.54 -24.95
C ARG A 277 -12.20 -8.29 -25.61
N VAL A 278 -11.76 -8.42 -26.85
CA VAL A 278 -11.22 -7.30 -27.63
C VAL A 278 -12.30 -6.24 -27.86
N ARG A 279 -13.54 -6.64 -28.19
CA ARG A 279 -14.67 -5.71 -28.33
C ARG A 279 -14.97 -4.95 -27.03
N ARG A 280 -14.96 -5.64 -25.89
CA ARG A 280 -15.19 -5.01 -24.58
C ARG A 280 -14.10 -4.01 -24.22
N PHE A 281 -12.84 -4.34 -24.49
CA PHE A 281 -11.72 -3.41 -24.33
C PHE A 281 -11.87 -2.19 -25.25
N GLN A 282 -12.16 -2.41 -26.53
CA GLN A 282 -12.34 -1.31 -27.49
C GLN A 282 -13.48 -0.35 -27.11
N ALA A 283 -14.55 -0.86 -26.49
CA ALA A 283 -15.68 -0.07 -26.04
C ALA A 283 -15.40 0.77 -24.77
N THR A 284 -14.38 0.41 -23.98
CA THR A 284 -14.17 0.97 -22.64
C THR A 284 -12.81 1.64 -22.43
N ALA A 285 -11.84 1.38 -23.31
CA ALA A 285 -10.49 1.90 -23.21
C ALA A 285 -10.34 3.29 -23.85
N SER A 286 -9.48 4.11 -23.25
CA SER A 286 -9.14 5.41 -23.81
C SER A 286 -8.53 5.26 -25.22
N PRO A 287 -8.64 6.29 -26.10
CA PRO A 287 -7.99 6.26 -27.41
C PRO A 287 -6.50 5.93 -27.33
N MET A 288 -5.80 6.47 -26.33
CA MET A 288 -4.37 6.24 -26.11
C MET A 288 -4.07 4.81 -25.63
N ALA A 289 -4.91 4.21 -24.76
CA ALA A 289 -4.77 2.80 -24.40
C ALA A 289 -5.08 1.86 -25.55
N ARG A 290 -6.03 2.20 -26.42
CA ARG A 290 -6.28 1.44 -27.67
C ARG A 290 -5.09 1.51 -28.61
N GLN A 291 -4.46 2.68 -28.74
CA GLN A 291 -3.26 2.88 -29.54
C GLN A 291 -2.06 2.10 -28.97
N LEU A 292 -1.88 2.14 -27.65
CA LEU A 292 -0.86 1.35 -26.96
C LEU A 292 -1.10 -0.16 -27.12
N ALA A 293 -2.34 -0.63 -27.01
CA ALA A 293 -2.69 -2.03 -27.26
C ALA A 293 -2.36 -2.48 -28.69
N MET A 294 -2.62 -1.64 -29.70
CA MET A 294 -2.25 -1.93 -31.09
C MET A 294 -0.74 -2.03 -31.28
N ILE A 295 0.03 -1.13 -30.68
CA ILE A 295 1.50 -1.16 -30.73
C ILE A 295 2.04 -2.41 -30.03
N LEU A 296 1.47 -2.78 -28.88
CA LEU A 296 1.86 -3.97 -28.13
C LEU A 296 1.46 -5.28 -28.81
N ALA A 297 0.35 -5.30 -29.57
CA ALA A 297 -0.06 -6.47 -30.34
C ALA A 297 0.93 -6.85 -31.46
N ALA A 298 1.70 -5.87 -31.96
CA ALA A 298 2.74 -6.09 -32.96
C ALA A 298 4.13 -6.38 -32.35
N ALA A 299 4.26 -6.34 -31.01
CA ALA A 299 5.53 -6.56 -30.33
C ALA A 299 5.83 -8.08 -30.22
N PRO A 300 7.09 -8.51 -30.44
CA PRO A 300 7.46 -9.93 -30.37
C PRO A 300 7.37 -10.52 -28.96
N ALA A 301 7.36 -9.68 -27.92
CA ALA A 301 7.09 -10.04 -26.54
C ALA A 301 6.51 -8.84 -25.79
N ILE A 302 5.53 -9.08 -24.91
CA ILE A 302 4.91 -8.04 -24.09
C ILE A 302 5.58 -8.07 -22.72
N ASN A 303 6.54 -7.19 -22.49
CA ASN A 303 7.14 -6.95 -21.18
C ASN A 303 7.33 -5.45 -20.94
N LEU A 304 7.33 -5.04 -19.67
CA LEU A 304 7.39 -3.63 -19.27
C LEU A 304 8.59 -2.85 -19.85
N PRO A 305 9.81 -3.40 -19.96
CA PRO A 305 10.91 -2.72 -20.63
C PRO A 305 10.59 -2.38 -22.09
N ILE A 306 9.99 -3.30 -22.84
CA ILE A 306 9.55 -3.05 -24.22
C ILE A 306 8.40 -2.04 -24.25
N VAL A 307 7.42 -2.15 -23.34
CA VAL A 307 6.30 -1.19 -23.23
C VAL A 307 6.83 0.22 -22.95
N ARG A 308 7.79 0.39 -22.03
CA ARG A 308 8.39 1.67 -21.66
C ARG A 308 9.21 2.27 -22.82
N ILE A 309 9.95 1.45 -23.56
CA ILE A 309 10.70 1.89 -24.75
C ILE A 309 9.74 2.32 -25.86
N LEU A 310 8.64 1.59 -26.06
CA LEU A 310 7.62 1.93 -27.06
C LEU A 310 6.86 3.20 -26.65
N GLN A 311 6.61 3.42 -25.37
CA GLN A 311 6.09 4.70 -24.86
C GLN A 311 7.05 5.85 -25.16
N ASP A 312 8.32 5.75 -24.74
CA ASP A 312 9.31 6.82 -24.96
C ASP A 312 9.56 7.12 -26.44
N ARG A 313 9.44 6.13 -27.34
CA ARG A 313 9.76 6.29 -28.77
C ARG A 313 8.56 6.58 -29.67
N LEU A 314 7.38 6.04 -29.37
CA LEU A 314 6.22 6.06 -30.27
C LEU A 314 5.01 6.77 -29.68
N LEU A 315 4.90 6.87 -28.35
CA LEU A 315 3.79 7.54 -27.65
C LEU A 315 4.33 8.33 -26.43
N PRO A 316 5.12 9.41 -26.64
CA PRO A 316 5.75 10.15 -25.55
C PRO A 316 4.74 10.81 -24.59
N GLU A 317 3.50 11.00 -25.03
CA GLU A 317 2.38 11.48 -24.20
C GLU A 317 1.73 10.37 -23.35
N SER A 318 2.12 9.10 -23.56
CA SER A 318 1.55 7.98 -22.85
C SER A 318 2.10 7.86 -21.42
N GLN A 319 1.22 7.97 -20.44
CA GLN A 319 1.56 7.79 -19.03
C GLN A 319 1.37 6.33 -18.56
N GLN A 320 1.74 6.02 -17.31
CA GLN A 320 1.53 4.70 -16.69
C GLN A 320 0.05 4.25 -16.72
N VAL A 321 -0.88 5.21 -16.77
CA VAL A 321 -2.33 5.00 -16.95
C VAL A 321 -2.69 4.10 -18.12
N HIS A 322 -2.12 4.34 -19.30
CA HIS A 322 -2.52 3.61 -20.50
C HIS A 322 -1.97 2.18 -20.48
N VAL A 323 -0.83 1.96 -19.82
CA VAL A 323 -0.29 0.62 -19.56
C VAL A 323 -1.27 -0.15 -18.70
N ALA A 324 -1.71 0.43 -17.59
CA ALA A 324 -2.67 -0.20 -16.69
C ALA A 324 -3.97 -0.56 -17.41
N GLU A 325 -4.50 0.30 -18.28
CA GLU A 325 -5.71 0.00 -19.09
C GLU A 325 -5.54 -1.20 -20.02
N VAL A 326 -4.40 -1.31 -20.71
CA VAL A 326 -4.12 -2.44 -21.63
C VAL A 326 -3.95 -3.76 -20.86
N PHE A 327 -3.21 -3.73 -19.76
CA PHE A 327 -2.97 -4.92 -18.95
C PHE A 327 -4.20 -5.34 -18.14
N TRP A 328 -5.05 -4.39 -17.73
CA TRP A 328 -6.35 -4.68 -17.11
C TRP A 328 -7.23 -5.56 -17.98
N ALA A 329 -7.32 -5.24 -19.29
CA ALA A 329 -8.10 -6.04 -20.23
C ALA A 329 -7.52 -7.45 -20.47
N ALA A 330 -6.22 -7.63 -20.27
CA ALA A 330 -5.55 -8.92 -20.38
C ALA A 330 -5.69 -9.79 -19.10
N CYS A 331 -5.66 -9.18 -17.92
CA CYS A 331 -5.67 -9.87 -16.62
C CYS A 331 -7.06 -10.09 -16.01
N SER A 332 -8.09 -9.35 -16.44
CA SER A 332 -9.49 -9.46 -15.95
C SER A 332 -10.18 -10.82 -16.23
N ASN A 333 -9.45 -11.88 -16.61
CA ASN A 333 -10.05 -13.06 -17.24
C ASN A 333 -9.36 -14.41 -16.93
N ARG A 334 -8.85 -14.61 -15.71
CA ARG A 334 -8.72 -15.96 -15.13
C ARG A 334 -9.35 -16.03 -13.76
#